data_AF-A0A4Y8V5M9-F1
#
_entry.id   AF-A0A4Y8V5M9-F1
#
_cell.length_a   1.000
_cell.length_b   1.000
_cell.length_c   1.000
_cell.angle_alpha   90.00
_cell.angle_beta   90.00
_cell.angle_gamma   90.00
#
_symmetry.space_group_name_H-M   'P 1'
#
loop_
_entity.id
_entity.type
_entity.pdbx_description
1 polymer ?
#
loop_
_entity_poly.entity_id
_entity_poly.type
_entity_poly.pdbx_seq_one_letter_code
_entity_poly.pdbx_strand_id
1 'polypeptide(L)'
;MKAVNDDNTGTIQLLTHCSPQSVRDAREQIVASGALGKSVVYVQLLDYLINCALESRQPKEFDVAVGVLGRDSSFDVSRDSAVRVYIHQLRNRLDKHYKGCDSAPALQLQIPKGQNTIVAVNSQVLPQSVPAFDWHWRWLTGVLAAVVVVLAVLNLLQWSQHQPPAFARQLDASLDHAIWQTIADDDIPILLVMGDYYIVGELNERGGVARMVRDFYISSRDDLNNLFMRDAELQKHFRDLDMTYMPEGSASALMTVAPLVNATGKHYQAKMMSRVITADLRDNHIVDIWYISGLNNLFFATSSFLPGNTFDEVYDRATGQLYTSTAGLPERGEPLSSSRPVPVLKV
;
A
#
# COMPACT_ATOMS: atom_id res chain seq x y z
N MET A 1 32.10 -16.26 27.49
CA MET A 1 32.54 -17.55 28.08
C MET A 1 31.30 -18.26 28.59
N LYS A 2 30.68 -19.09 27.75
CA LYS A 2 29.45 -19.84 28.09
C LYS A 2 29.80 -21.31 27.87
N ALA A 3 29.86 -22.06 28.95
CA ALA A 3 30.23 -23.47 28.97
C ALA A 3 29.22 -24.27 28.13
N VAL A 4 29.76 -25.02 27.18
CA VAL A 4 29.09 -26.06 26.42
C VAL A 4 28.89 -27.22 27.38
N ASN A 5 27.64 -27.62 27.60
CA ASN A 5 27.31 -28.81 28.36
C ASN A 5 27.34 -29.99 27.39
N ASP A 6 28.49 -30.65 27.34
CA ASP A 6 28.70 -31.98 26.79
C ASP A 6 28.13 -32.97 27.82
N ASP A 7 27.21 -33.85 27.40
CA ASP A 7 26.93 -35.18 27.99
C ASP A 7 25.53 -35.66 27.57
N ASN A 8 25.38 -36.08 26.30
CA ASN A 8 24.36 -37.09 25.96
C ASN A 8 24.63 -37.78 24.61
N THR A 9 25.81 -38.35 24.42
CA THR A 9 26.18 -38.97 23.14
C THR A 9 26.18 -40.49 23.27
N GLY A 10 25.03 -41.12 22.97
CA GLY A 10 25.08 -42.45 22.38
C GLY A 10 25.92 -42.37 21.11
N THR A 11 26.92 -43.24 20.97
CA THR A 11 27.96 -43.11 19.95
C THR A 11 27.37 -43.22 18.53
N ILE A 12 27.03 -42.07 17.92
CA ILE A 12 26.69 -41.98 16.50
C ILE A 12 27.98 -42.18 15.73
N GLN A 13 28.14 -43.32 15.07
CA GLN A 13 29.28 -43.58 14.22
C GLN A 13 28.91 -43.30 12.77
N LEU A 14 29.79 -42.57 12.07
CA LEU A 14 29.74 -42.50 10.61
C LEU A 14 29.93 -43.91 10.04
N LEU A 15 29.17 -44.26 9.00
CA LEU A 15 29.20 -45.59 8.37
C LEU A 15 30.60 -46.02 7.89
N THR A 16 31.54 -45.09 7.73
CA THR A 16 32.95 -45.31 7.41
C THR A 16 33.73 -46.11 8.46
N HIS A 17 33.22 -46.21 9.70
CA HIS A 17 33.84 -47.01 10.76
C HIS A 17 33.26 -48.44 10.90
N CYS A 18 32.25 -48.80 10.10
CA CYS A 18 31.67 -50.13 10.06
C CYS A 18 32.23 -50.98 8.89
N SER A 19 32.34 -52.30 9.05
CA SER A 19 32.80 -53.16 7.96
C SER A 19 31.79 -53.12 6.79
N PRO A 20 32.23 -53.00 5.51
CA PRO A 20 31.32 -52.90 4.37
C PRO A 20 30.33 -54.08 4.22
N GLN A 21 30.67 -55.25 4.78
CA GLN A 21 29.78 -56.41 4.86
C GLN A 21 28.63 -56.21 5.85
N SER A 22 28.88 -55.68 7.05
CA SER A 22 27.83 -55.43 8.05
C SER A 22 26.74 -54.46 7.56
N VAL A 23 27.11 -53.48 6.73
CA VAL A 23 26.18 -52.51 6.14
C VAL A 23 25.33 -53.15 5.03
N ARG A 24 25.90 -54.08 4.26
CA ARG A 24 25.18 -54.85 3.22
C ARG A 24 24.20 -55.84 3.84
N ASP A 25 24.60 -56.51 4.91
CA ASP A 25 23.74 -57.46 5.63
C ASP A 25 22.53 -56.73 6.25
N ALA A 26 22.75 -55.56 6.85
CA ALA A 26 21.66 -54.72 7.40
C ALA A 26 20.69 -54.25 6.30
N ARG A 27 21.22 -53.86 5.13
CA ARG A 27 20.40 -53.51 3.96
C ARG A 27 19.55 -54.70 3.51
N GLU A 28 20.15 -55.88 3.35
CA GLU A 28 19.43 -57.09 2.92
C GLU A 28 18.33 -57.47 3.92
N GLN A 29 18.59 -57.35 5.21
CA GLN A 29 17.59 -57.60 6.26
C GLN A 29 16.40 -56.63 6.16
N ILE A 30 16.65 -55.34 5.94
CA ILE A 30 15.59 -54.33 5.77
C ILE A 30 14.76 -54.61 4.52
N VAL A 31 15.40 -54.96 3.40
CA VAL A 31 14.70 -55.28 2.14
C VAL A 31 13.89 -56.58 2.27
N ALA A 32 14.47 -57.64 2.84
CA ALA A 32 13.82 -58.92 3.05
C ALA A 32 12.65 -58.85 4.04
N SER A 33 12.71 -57.96 5.03
CA SER A 33 11.61 -57.73 5.98
C SER A 33 10.37 -57.09 5.36
N GLY A 34 10.45 -56.58 4.12
CA GLY A 34 9.35 -55.89 3.47
C GLY A 34 9.01 -54.52 4.06
N ALA A 35 9.81 -53.99 5.00
CA ALA A 35 9.58 -52.71 5.68
C ALA A 35 9.49 -51.50 4.74
N LEU A 36 10.15 -51.59 3.58
CA LEU A 36 10.15 -50.55 2.56
C LEU A 36 8.93 -50.63 1.61
N GLY A 37 8.08 -51.66 1.75
CA GLY A 37 6.91 -51.90 0.91
C GLY A 37 7.25 -52.35 -0.53
N LYS A 38 6.24 -52.46 -1.39
CA LYS A 38 6.37 -52.90 -2.80
C LYS A 38 7.05 -51.88 -3.75
N SER A 39 7.44 -50.72 -3.24
CA SER A 39 7.93 -49.61 -4.08
C SER A 39 9.44 -49.65 -4.20
N VAL A 40 9.90 -49.91 -5.44
CA VAL A 40 11.31 -50.00 -5.85
C VAL A 40 12.08 -48.70 -5.54
N VAL A 41 11.39 -47.56 -5.55
CA VAL A 41 11.98 -46.23 -5.34
C VAL A 41 12.61 -46.08 -3.95
N TYR A 42 12.03 -46.65 -2.89
CA TYR A 42 12.62 -46.54 -1.54
C TYR A 42 13.84 -47.43 -1.35
N VAL A 43 13.92 -48.55 -2.07
CA VAL A 43 15.10 -49.42 -2.08
C VAL A 43 16.25 -48.70 -2.79
N GLN A 44 15.99 -48.11 -3.96
CA GLN A 44 16.97 -47.31 -4.70
C GLN A 44 17.44 -46.08 -3.90
N LEU A 45 16.53 -45.42 -3.17
CA LEU A 45 16.88 -44.31 -2.30
C LEU A 45 17.75 -44.74 -1.12
N LEU A 46 17.44 -45.86 -0.47
CA LEU A 46 18.26 -46.42 0.60
C LEU A 46 19.66 -46.77 0.08
N ASP A 47 19.76 -47.38 -1.09
CA ASP A 47 21.02 -47.76 -1.72
C ASP A 47 21.89 -46.55 -2.03
N TYR A 48 21.29 -45.52 -2.62
CA TYR A 48 21.96 -44.27 -2.95
C TYR A 48 22.53 -43.60 -1.69
N LEU A 49 21.76 -43.56 -0.61
CA LEU A 49 22.18 -42.96 0.64
C LEU A 49 23.27 -43.77 1.36
N ILE A 50 23.23 -45.11 1.29
CA ILE A 50 24.28 -45.99 1.82
C ILE A 50 25.58 -45.77 1.05
N ASN A 51 25.53 -45.73 -0.28
CA ASN A 51 26.72 -45.50 -1.11
C ASN A 51 27.34 -44.12 -0.85
N CYS A 52 26.52 -43.07 -0.76
CA CYS A 52 27.01 -41.74 -0.40
C CYS A 52 27.69 -41.73 0.99
N ALA A 53 27.12 -42.44 1.96
CA ALA A 53 27.68 -42.51 3.30
C ALA A 53 28.99 -43.33 3.36
N LEU A 54 29.10 -44.43 2.60
CA LEU A 54 30.36 -45.20 2.46
C LEU A 54 31.46 -44.38 1.79
N GLU A 55 31.11 -43.53 0.82
CA GLU A 55 32.04 -42.63 0.13
C GLU A 55 32.31 -41.32 0.90
N SER A 56 31.77 -41.16 2.11
CA SER A 56 31.83 -39.91 2.90
C SER A 56 31.33 -38.65 2.14
N ARG A 57 30.42 -38.84 1.17
CA ARG A 57 29.81 -37.75 0.40
C ARG A 57 28.47 -37.37 1.01
N GLN A 58 28.20 -36.07 1.11
CA GLN A 58 26.86 -35.59 1.45
C GLN A 58 25.95 -35.63 0.22
N PRO A 59 24.78 -36.30 0.29
CA PRO A 59 23.84 -36.36 -0.82
C PRO A 59 23.13 -35.01 -1.01
N LYS A 60 23.27 -34.42 -2.20
CA LYS A 60 22.56 -33.19 -2.57
C LYS A 60 21.14 -33.53 -3.01
N GLU A 61 20.16 -32.69 -2.66
CA GLU A 61 18.74 -32.93 -3.00
C GLU A 61 18.51 -33.01 -4.52
N PHE A 62 19.23 -32.20 -5.31
CA PHE A 62 19.19 -32.24 -6.77
C PHE A 62 19.64 -33.60 -7.32
N ASP A 63 20.77 -34.12 -6.83
CA ASP A 63 21.34 -35.39 -7.31
C ASP A 63 20.41 -36.58 -6.97
N VAL A 64 19.73 -36.52 -5.83
CA VAL A 64 18.70 -37.52 -5.44
C VAL A 64 17.47 -37.42 -6.35
N ALA A 65 17.02 -36.21 -6.68
CA ALA A 65 15.85 -35.99 -7.53
C ALA A 65 16.06 -36.56 -8.94
N VAL A 66 17.22 -36.29 -9.53
CA VAL A 66 17.56 -36.74 -10.89
C VAL A 66 17.97 -38.21 -10.90
N GLY A 67 18.86 -38.61 -9.98
CA GLY A 67 19.48 -39.95 -9.98
C GLY A 67 18.61 -41.08 -9.42
N VAL A 68 17.66 -40.78 -8.52
CA VAL A 68 16.82 -41.80 -7.87
C VAL A 68 15.34 -41.62 -8.20
N LEU A 69 14.83 -40.39 -8.20
CA LEU A 69 13.41 -40.11 -8.43
C LEU A 69 13.06 -39.90 -9.91
N GLY A 70 14.06 -39.94 -10.82
CA GLY A 70 13.86 -39.82 -12.28
C GLY A 70 13.30 -38.46 -12.72
N ARG A 71 13.58 -37.39 -11.97
CA ARG A 71 13.15 -36.03 -12.31
C ARG A 71 14.02 -35.40 -13.40
N ASP A 72 13.44 -34.48 -14.15
CA ASP A 72 14.15 -33.75 -15.20
C ASP A 72 15.25 -32.84 -14.62
N SER A 73 16.28 -32.58 -15.41
CA SER A 73 17.34 -31.60 -15.17
C SER A 73 16.86 -30.19 -14.80
N SER A 74 15.62 -29.82 -15.14
CA SER A 74 14.98 -28.56 -14.75
C SER A 74 14.46 -28.51 -13.30
N PHE A 75 14.79 -29.48 -12.45
CA PHE A 75 14.30 -29.58 -11.07
C PHE A 75 14.81 -28.45 -10.16
N ASP A 76 13.87 -27.74 -9.50
CA ASP A 76 14.16 -26.68 -8.52
C ASP A 76 13.90 -27.15 -7.08
N VAL A 77 14.98 -27.28 -6.31
CA VAL A 77 15.01 -27.73 -4.90
C VAL A 77 14.19 -26.81 -3.96
N SER A 78 14.05 -25.53 -4.31
CA SER A 78 13.33 -24.54 -3.49
C SER A 78 11.81 -24.67 -3.62
N ARG A 79 11.33 -25.10 -4.78
CA ARG A 79 9.89 -25.18 -5.12
C ARG A 79 9.31 -26.58 -5.01
N ASP A 80 10.09 -27.62 -5.29
CA ASP A 80 9.64 -29.01 -5.22
C ASP A 80 10.10 -29.69 -3.92
N SER A 81 9.14 -30.21 -3.14
CA SER A 81 9.37 -30.86 -1.85
C SER A 81 9.48 -32.38 -1.94
N ALA A 82 9.41 -32.95 -3.15
CA ALA A 82 9.36 -34.41 -3.36
C ALA A 82 10.51 -35.15 -2.65
N VAL A 83 11.76 -34.70 -2.81
CA VAL A 83 12.93 -35.33 -2.17
C VAL A 83 12.78 -35.35 -0.65
N ARG A 84 12.40 -34.22 -0.04
CA ARG A 84 12.18 -34.09 1.41
C ARG A 84 11.07 -35.02 1.90
N VAL A 85 10.00 -35.16 1.13
CA VAL A 85 8.89 -36.08 1.43
C VAL A 85 9.34 -37.54 1.38
N TYR A 86 10.06 -37.95 0.32
CA TYR A 86 10.54 -39.33 0.17
C TYR A 86 11.57 -39.71 1.27
N ILE A 87 12.49 -38.81 1.62
CA ILE A 87 13.45 -39.01 2.72
C ILE A 87 12.73 -39.10 4.06
N HIS A 88 11.74 -38.24 4.31
CA HIS A 88 10.94 -38.31 5.55
C HIS A 88 10.15 -39.62 5.66
N GLN A 89 9.57 -40.08 4.56
CA GLN A 89 8.86 -41.37 4.54
C GLN A 89 9.80 -42.56 4.71
N LEU A 90 11.01 -42.51 4.12
CA LEU A 90 12.04 -43.53 4.32
C LEU A 90 12.46 -43.59 5.79
N ARG A 91 12.74 -42.44 6.42
CA ARG A 91 13.05 -42.32 7.85
C ARG A 91 11.98 -42.98 8.71
N ASN A 92 10.71 -42.63 8.49
CA ASN A 92 9.60 -43.19 9.26
C ASN A 92 9.43 -44.70 9.07
N ARG A 93 9.76 -45.25 7.89
CA ARG A 93 9.70 -46.70 7.64
C ARG A 93 10.83 -47.43 8.35
N LEU A 94 12.05 -46.88 8.34
CA LEU A 94 13.17 -47.41 9.11
C LEU A 94 12.88 -47.39 10.61
N ASP A 95 12.37 -46.27 11.13
CA ASP A 95 11.99 -46.15 12.54
C ASP A 95 10.91 -47.18 12.94
N LYS A 96 9.91 -47.41 12.07
CA LYS A 96 8.87 -48.42 12.32
C LYS A 96 9.41 -49.85 12.30
N HIS A 97 10.32 -50.15 11.37
CA HIS A 97 10.94 -51.46 11.27
C HIS A 97 11.72 -51.81 12.54
N TYR A 98 12.60 -50.91 12.98
CA TYR A 98 13.42 -51.15 14.18
C TYR A 98 12.62 -51.11 15.49
N LYS A 99 11.51 -50.35 15.56
CA LYS A 99 10.58 -50.39 16.70
C LYS A 99 9.73 -51.68 16.77
N GLY A 100 9.59 -52.40 15.66
CA GLY A 100 8.81 -53.64 15.58
C GLY A 100 9.63 -54.93 15.73
N CYS A 101 10.95 -54.84 15.89
CA CYS A 101 11.82 -56.00 16.11
C CYS A 101 11.97 -56.28 17.61
N ASP A 102 11.56 -57.47 18.07
CA ASP A 102 11.66 -57.90 19.49
C ASP A 102 13.10 -58.11 19.98
N SER A 103 14.06 -58.30 19.06
CA SER A 103 15.50 -58.34 19.35
C SER A 103 16.20 -57.18 18.66
N ALA A 104 16.88 -56.33 19.43
CA ALA A 104 17.63 -55.19 18.90
C ALA A 104 18.78 -55.69 18.01
N PRO A 105 18.76 -55.42 16.69
CA PRO A 105 19.87 -55.80 15.83
C PRO A 105 21.13 -55.01 16.23
N ALA A 106 22.30 -55.65 16.07
CA ALA A 106 23.60 -55.06 16.43
C ALA A 106 23.92 -53.75 15.67
N LEU A 107 23.26 -53.51 14.53
CA LEU A 107 23.45 -52.32 13.69
C LEU A 107 22.08 -51.74 13.29
N GLN A 108 21.80 -50.49 13.66
CA GLN A 108 20.62 -49.75 13.22
C GLN A 108 20.99 -48.61 12.27
N LEU A 109 20.38 -48.59 11.08
CA LEU A 109 20.52 -47.48 10.13
C LEU A 109 19.51 -46.38 10.46
N GLN A 110 20.00 -45.17 10.77
CA GLN A 110 19.16 -44.01 11.08
C GLN A 110 19.49 -42.83 10.16
N ILE A 111 18.47 -42.03 9.84
CA ILE A 111 18.61 -40.77 9.09
C ILE A 111 18.30 -39.62 10.06
N PRO A 112 19.28 -38.81 10.51
CA PRO A 112 19.05 -37.73 11.46
C PRO A 112 18.07 -36.67 10.92
N LYS A 113 17.36 -35.97 11.82
CA LYS A 113 16.47 -34.86 11.44
C LYS A 113 17.32 -33.70 10.90
N GLY A 114 16.98 -33.18 9.72
CA GLY A 114 17.71 -32.10 9.06
C GLY A 114 18.95 -32.52 8.28
N GLN A 115 19.27 -33.82 8.23
CA GLN A 115 20.36 -34.36 7.40
C GLN A 115 19.82 -35.41 6.42
N ASN A 116 20.45 -35.48 5.25
CA ASN A 116 20.14 -36.47 4.21
C ASN A 116 21.12 -37.66 4.23
N THR A 117 22.03 -37.75 5.20
CA THR A 117 23.02 -38.84 5.32
C THR A 117 22.51 -39.94 6.26
N ILE A 118 22.83 -41.20 5.97
CA ILE A 118 22.58 -42.34 6.86
C ILE A 118 23.74 -42.51 7.84
N VAL A 119 23.44 -42.75 9.11
CA VAL A 119 24.40 -43.10 10.16
C VAL A 119 24.07 -44.46 10.77
N ALA A 120 25.10 -45.17 11.24
CA ALA A 120 24.94 -46.40 11.99
C ALA A 120 24.93 -46.09 13.49
N VAL A 121 23.91 -46.59 14.20
CA VAL A 121 23.82 -46.52 15.65
C VAL A 121 23.90 -47.94 16.20
N ASN A 122 24.88 -48.19 17.08
CA ASN A 122 25.03 -49.47 17.75
C ASN A 122 24.02 -49.55 18.91
N SER A 123 23.15 -50.56 18.90
CA SER A 123 22.05 -50.70 19.87
C SER A 123 22.48 -51.44 21.14
N GLN A 124 23.49 -50.91 21.82
CA GLN A 124 23.85 -51.35 23.16
C GLN A 124 23.56 -50.26 24.20
N VAL A 125 22.30 -49.84 24.38
CA VAL A 125 21.90 -49.17 25.63
C VAL A 125 20.43 -49.45 25.96
N LEU A 126 20.19 -49.97 27.18
CA LEU A 126 18.90 -50.16 27.83
C LEU A 126 18.06 -48.85 27.88
N PRO A 127 16.72 -48.91 27.86
CA PRO A 127 15.88 -47.72 27.86
C PRO A 127 15.92 -47.03 29.22
N GLN A 128 16.63 -45.90 29.34
CA GLN A 128 16.48 -45.00 30.48
C GLN A 128 15.33 -44.02 30.23
N SER A 129 14.40 -44.00 31.20
CA SER A 129 13.27 -43.08 31.29
C SER A 129 13.73 -41.62 31.18
N VAL A 130 13.18 -40.90 30.20
CA VAL A 130 13.33 -39.44 30.11
C VAL A 130 12.68 -38.83 31.36
N PRO A 131 13.36 -37.98 32.15
CA PRO A 131 12.72 -37.28 33.25
C PRO A 131 11.62 -36.36 32.69
N ALA A 132 10.44 -36.39 33.31
CA ALA A 132 9.36 -35.47 32.98
C ALA A 132 9.84 -34.03 33.19
N PHE A 133 9.77 -33.23 32.14
CA PHE A 133 10.10 -31.82 32.19
C PHE A 133 8.95 -31.09 32.91
N ASP A 134 9.05 -30.99 34.23
CA ASP A 134 7.95 -30.55 35.10
C ASP A 134 8.06 -29.10 35.58
N TRP A 135 6.87 -28.47 35.61
CA TRP A 135 6.45 -27.30 36.41
C TRP A 135 6.97 -25.89 36.08
N HIS A 136 8.26 -25.69 35.79
CA HIS A 136 8.80 -24.33 35.60
C HIS A 136 8.48 -23.67 34.25
N TRP A 137 7.89 -24.38 33.29
CA TRP A 137 7.41 -23.75 32.05
C TRP A 137 5.94 -23.33 32.09
N ARG A 138 5.12 -23.88 33.00
CA ARG A 138 3.69 -23.53 33.10
C ARG A 138 3.46 -22.13 33.69
N TRP A 139 4.24 -21.73 34.69
CA TRP A 139 4.19 -20.36 35.22
C TRP A 139 4.77 -19.36 34.22
N LEU A 140 5.83 -19.73 33.49
CA LEU A 140 6.42 -18.93 32.41
C LEU A 140 5.41 -18.69 31.27
N THR A 141 4.62 -19.71 30.88
CA THR A 141 3.51 -19.52 29.92
C THR A 141 2.39 -18.65 30.46
N GLY A 142 2.08 -18.73 31.77
CA GLY A 142 1.08 -17.87 32.40
C GLY A 142 1.51 -16.41 32.47
N VAL A 143 2.77 -16.16 32.81
CA VAL A 143 3.38 -14.82 32.79
C VAL A 143 3.42 -14.26 31.37
N LEU A 144 3.80 -15.07 30.37
CA LEU A 144 3.82 -14.65 28.98
C LEU A 144 2.42 -14.29 28.47
N ALA A 145 1.41 -15.12 28.77
CA ALA A 145 0.02 -14.86 28.42
C ALA A 145 -0.50 -13.58 29.10
N ALA A 146 -0.19 -13.36 30.37
CA ALA A 146 -0.54 -12.13 31.07
C ALA A 146 0.11 -10.90 30.45
N VAL A 147 1.39 -10.99 30.05
CA VAL A 147 2.10 -9.91 29.34
C VAL A 147 1.44 -9.62 28.00
N VAL A 148 1.05 -10.63 27.23
CA VAL A 148 0.34 -10.45 25.95
C VAL A 148 -1.01 -9.75 26.17
N VAL A 149 -1.77 -10.16 27.19
CA VAL A 149 -3.06 -9.52 27.53
C VAL A 149 -2.85 -8.07 27.94
N VAL A 150 -1.84 -7.78 28.78
CA VAL A 150 -1.50 -6.42 29.18
C VAL A 150 -1.09 -5.58 27.97
N LEU A 151 -0.27 -6.11 27.07
CA LEU A 151 0.13 -5.41 25.85
C LEU A 151 -1.07 -5.18 24.92
N ALA A 152 -2.00 -6.13 24.81
CA ALA A 152 -3.23 -5.96 24.03
C ALA A 152 -4.15 -4.89 24.64
N VAL A 153 -4.30 -4.87 25.96
CA VAL A 153 -5.06 -3.84 26.68
C VAL A 153 -4.39 -2.47 26.52
N LEU A 154 -3.06 -2.40 26.65
CA LEU A 154 -2.30 -1.16 26.42
C LEU A 154 -2.42 -0.68 24.98
N ASN A 155 -2.41 -1.59 24.00
CA ASN A 155 -2.60 -1.25 22.59
C ASN A 155 -4.02 -0.71 22.33
N LEU A 156 -5.05 -1.35 22.89
CA LEU A 156 -6.44 -0.87 22.83
C LEU A 156 -6.60 0.49 23.50
N LEU A 157 -6.01 0.69 24.67
CA LEU A 157 -6.01 1.97 25.37
C LEU A 157 -5.29 3.05 24.55
N GLN A 158 -4.13 2.74 23.97
CA GLN A 158 -3.37 3.64 23.11
C GLN A 158 -4.14 4.00 21.82
N TRP A 159 -4.89 3.05 21.24
CA TRP A 159 -5.76 3.31 20.10
C TRP A 159 -6.92 4.22 20.51
N SER A 160 -7.58 3.96 21.63
CA SER A 160 -8.69 4.80 22.11
C SER A 160 -8.26 6.22 22.46
N GLN A 161 -7.00 6.41 22.88
CA GLN A 161 -6.41 7.70 23.18
C GLN A 161 -5.67 8.32 21.99
N HIS A 162 -5.61 7.64 20.85
CA HIS A 162 -5.03 8.19 19.63
C HIS A 162 -5.94 9.31 19.14
N GLN A 163 -5.63 10.53 19.56
CA GLN A 163 -6.25 11.71 18.99
C GLN A 163 -5.83 11.79 17.52
N PRO A 164 -6.75 12.07 16.59
CA PRO A 164 -6.37 12.34 15.23
C PRO A 164 -5.33 13.46 15.22
N PRO A 165 -4.34 13.40 14.30
CA PRO A 165 -3.41 14.49 14.11
C PRO A 165 -4.19 15.81 13.99
N ALA A 166 -3.60 16.91 14.47
CA ALA A 166 -4.31 18.20 14.57
C ALA A 166 -5.01 18.62 13.26
N PHE A 167 -4.40 18.30 12.11
CA PHE A 167 -4.98 18.50 10.79
C PHE A 167 -6.31 17.75 10.58
N ALA A 168 -6.39 16.48 10.95
CA ALA A 168 -7.61 15.69 10.80
C ALA A 168 -8.75 16.22 11.69
N ARG A 169 -8.45 16.60 12.94
CA ARG A 169 -9.45 17.25 13.80
C ARG A 169 -9.96 18.59 13.25
N GLN A 170 -9.07 19.38 12.65
CA GLN A 170 -9.47 20.64 12.01
C GLN A 170 -10.34 20.39 10.78
N LEU A 171 -10.06 19.30 10.03
CA LEU A 171 -10.85 18.88 8.89
C LEU A 171 -12.25 18.44 9.32
N ASP A 172 -12.35 17.58 10.33
CA ASP A 172 -13.63 17.12 10.89
C ASP A 172 -14.47 18.30 11.37
N ALA A 173 -13.87 19.22 12.15
CA ALA A 173 -14.54 20.43 12.61
C ALA A 173 -15.01 21.35 11.46
N SER A 174 -14.31 21.33 10.31
CA SER A 174 -14.70 22.10 9.12
C SER A 174 -15.86 21.43 8.37
N LEU A 175 -15.89 20.10 8.31
CA LEU A 175 -16.98 19.32 7.71
C LEU A 175 -18.27 19.43 8.53
N ASP A 176 -18.16 19.56 9.85
CA ASP A 176 -19.29 19.80 10.75
C ASP A 176 -19.95 21.18 10.55
N HIS A 177 -19.32 22.09 9.80
CA HIS A 177 -19.90 23.38 9.50
C HIS A 177 -21.08 23.25 8.52
N ALA A 178 -22.16 23.99 8.75
CA ALA A 178 -23.43 23.87 8.01
C ALA A 178 -23.29 23.92 6.47
N ILE A 179 -22.34 24.73 5.96
CA ILE A 179 -22.04 24.84 4.52
C ILE A 179 -21.56 23.50 3.96
N TRP A 180 -20.66 22.80 4.66
CA TRP A 180 -20.09 21.54 4.21
C TRP A 180 -21.00 20.36 4.48
N GLN A 181 -21.77 20.37 5.58
CA GLN A 181 -22.79 19.35 5.83
C GLN A 181 -23.82 19.30 4.70
N THR A 182 -24.30 20.45 4.21
CA THR A 182 -25.26 20.50 3.09
C THR A 182 -24.73 19.81 1.83
N ILE A 183 -23.41 19.90 1.58
CA ILE A 183 -22.75 19.23 0.45
C ILE A 183 -22.47 17.75 0.75
N ALA A 184 -22.20 17.39 2.00
CA ALA A 184 -21.85 16.04 2.41
C ALA A 184 -23.06 15.11 2.63
N ASP A 185 -24.23 15.66 2.94
CA ASP A 185 -25.41 14.91 3.37
C ASP A 185 -26.19 14.19 2.25
N ASP A 186 -25.87 14.47 0.98
CA ASP A 186 -26.49 13.82 -0.18
C ASP A 186 -25.46 13.09 -1.06
N ASP A 187 -25.92 12.42 -2.12
CA ASP A 187 -25.08 11.66 -3.06
C ASP A 187 -24.68 12.43 -4.33
N ILE A 188 -25.01 13.73 -4.44
CA ILE A 188 -24.74 14.53 -5.65
C ILE A 188 -23.22 14.75 -5.77
N PRO A 189 -22.57 14.43 -6.90
CA PRO A 189 -21.12 14.59 -7.06
C PRO A 189 -20.67 16.05 -6.90
N ILE A 190 -19.39 16.25 -6.55
CA ILE A 190 -18.82 17.58 -6.36
C ILE A 190 -18.01 17.98 -7.60
N LEU A 191 -18.35 19.12 -8.19
CA LEU A 191 -17.51 19.77 -9.19
C LEU A 191 -16.71 20.89 -8.53
N LEU A 192 -15.40 20.69 -8.48
CA LEU A 192 -14.45 21.72 -8.10
C LEU A 192 -14.16 22.60 -9.31
N VAL A 193 -14.70 23.81 -9.31
CA VAL A 193 -14.47 24.79 -10.37
C VAL A 193 -13.23 25.60 -10.00
N MET A 194 -12.17 25.43 -10.78
CA MET A 194 -10.97 26.24 -10.70
C MET A 194 -11.16 27.40 -11.65
N GLY A 195 -11.25 28.62 -11.14
CA GLY A 195 -11.35 29.73 -12.08
C GLY A 195 -10.06 29.91 -12.88
N ASP A 196 -10.21 30.52 -14.05
CA ASP A 196 -9.13 30.88 -14.94
C ASP A 196 -9.48 32.12 -15.77
N TYR A 197 -8.46 32.90 -16.13
CA TYR A 197 -8.61 34.04 -17.00
C TYR A 197 -8.54 33.58 -18.45
N TYR A 198 -9.63 33.73 -19.19
CA TYR A 198 -9.66 33.50 -20.62
C TYR A 198 -9.02 34.68 -21.39
N ILE A 199 -8.05 34.38 -22.24
CA ILE A 199 -7.23 35.40 -22.90
C ILE A 199 -7.49 35.41 -24.40
N VAL A 200 -7.78 36.61 -24.89
CA VAL A 200 -8.04 36.86 -26.31
C VAL A 200 -6.83 37.54 -26.93
N GLY A 201 -6.51 37.19 -28.17
CA GLY A 201 -5.47 37.86 -28.94
C GLY A 201 -6.05 39.04 -29.69
N GLU A 202 -5.55 40.25 -29.45
CA GLU A 202 -5.84 41.40 -30.30
C GLU A 202 -4.93 41.37 -31.53
N LEU A 203 -5.51 41.56 -32.71
CA LEU A 203 -4.84 41.46 -34.00
C LEU A 203 -4.33 42.82 -34.46
N ASN A 204 -3.14 42.84 -35.08
CA ASN A 204 -2.67 43.98 -35.84
C ASN A 204 -3.29 44.03 -37.25
N GLU A 205 -3.02 45.09 -38.00
CA GLU A 205 -3.49 45.28 -39.38
C GLU A 205 -3.10 44.15 -40.35
N ARG A 206 -2.09 43.34 -40.01
CA ARG A 206 -1.62 42.20 -40.81
C ARG A 206 -2.23 40.86 -40.36
N GLY A 207 -3.14 40.88 -39.39
CA GLY A 207 -3.78 39.68 -38.83
C GLY A 207 -2.91 38.87 -37.87
N GLY A 208 -1.75 39.39 -37.45
CA GLY A 208 -0.91 38.78 -36.43
C GLY A 208 -1.34 39.22 -35.02
N VAL A 209 -1.14 38.37 -34.02
CA VAL A 209 -1.46 38.71 -32.61
C VAL A 209 -0.50 39.79 -32.12
N ALA A 210 -1.03 40.98 -31.88
CA ALA A 210 -0.29 42.15 -31.39
C ALA A 210 -0.10 42.12 -29.88
N ARG A 211 -1.16 41.76 -29.14
CA ARG A 211 -1.13 41.63 -27.69
C ARG A 211 -2.18 40.64 -27.18
N MET A 212 -1.94 40.13 -25.99
CA MET A 212 -2.86 39.29 -25.25
C MET A 212 -3.67 40.17 -24.31
N VAL A 213 -4.99 40.06 -24.38
CA VAL A 213 -5.93 40.90 -23.64
C VAL A 213 -6.81 40.01 -22.78
N ARG A 214 -6.95 40.40 -21.51
CA ARG A 214 -7.97 39.85 -20.62
C ARG A 214 -9.13 40.84 -20.52
N ASP A 215 -10.30 40.44 -21.00
CA ASP A 215 -11.55 41.19 -20.86
C ASP A 215 -12.45 40.53 -19.79
N PHE A 216 -12.96 41.30 -18.83
CA PHE A 216 -13.80 40.82 -17.73
C PHE A 216 -15.16 40.28 -18.15
N TYR A 217 -15.63 40.66 -19.34
CA TYR A 217 -16.88 40.17 -19.89
C TYR A 217 -16.74 38.94 -20.78
N ILE A 218 -15.50 38.52 -21.08
CA ILE A 218 -15.21 37.34 -21.91
C ILE A 218 -14.51 36.30 -21.04
N SER A 219 -15.26 35.30 -20.57
CA SER A 219 -14.77 34.28 -19.64
C SER A 219 -14.62 32.90 -20.28
N SER A 220 -15.12 32.73 -21.51
CA SER A 220 -15.07 31.47 -22.24
C SER A 220 -14.99 31.69 -23.75
N ARG A 221 -14.65 30.61 -24.46
CA ARG A 221 -14.75 30.54 -25.93
C ARG A 221 -16.17 30.83 -26.41
N ASP A 222 -17.19 30.36 -25.69
CA ASP A 222 -18.58 30.57 -26.06
C ASP A 222 -18.98 32.04 -25.91
N ASP A 223 -18.48 32.75 -24.89
CA ASP A 223 -18.68 34.20 -24.76
C ASP A 223 -18.07 34.97 -25.93
N LEU A 224 -16.85 34.61 -26.32
CA LEU A 224 -16.17 35.23 -27.46
C LEU A 224 -16.91 34.96 -28.77
N ASN A 225 -17.36 33.72 -28.99
CA ASN A 225 -18.16 33.36 -30.16
C ASN A 225 -19.48 34.12 -30.18
N ASN A 226 -20.16 34.24 -29.05
CA ASN A 226 -21.39 35.02 -28.92
C ASN A 226 -21.16 36.50 -29.22
N LEU A 227 -20.02 37.06 -28.81
CA LEU A 227 -19.61 38.42 -29.14
C LEU A 227 -19.43 38.59 -30.66
N PHE A 228 -18.75 37.64 -31.32
CA PHE A 228 -18.58 37.65 -32.77
C PHE A 228 -19.88 37.47 -33.56
N MET A 229 -20.85 36.74 -33.01
CA MET A 229 -22.16 36.59 -33.63
C MET A 229 -22.97 37.90 -33.54
N ARG A 230 -22.76 38.69 -32.48
CA ARG A 230 -23.39 40.01 -32.31
C ARG A 230 -22.73 41.07 -33.17
N ASP A 231 -21.41 41.02 -33.29
CA ASP A 231 -20.63 41.92 -34.13
C ASP A 231 -19.50 41.18 -34.86
N ALA A 232 -19.75 40.88 -36.14
CA ALA A 232 -18.82 40.14 -36.99
C ALA A 232 -17.54 40.93 -37.31
N GLU A 233 -17.54 42.26 -37.21
CA GLU A 233 -16.36 43.09 -37.48
C GLU A 233 -15.27 42.90 -36.41
N LEU A 234 -15.65 42.47 -35.21
CA LEU A 234 -14.70 42.14 -34.14
C LEU A 234 -13.79 40.96 -34.49
N GLN A 235 -14.17 40.07 -35.41
CA GLN A 235 -13.31 38.98 -35.88
C GLN A 235 -12.05 39.48 -36.61
N LYS A 236 -12.05 40.73 -37.11
CA LYS A 236 -10.88 41.38 -37.71
C LYS A 236 -9.87 41.85 -36.65
N HIS A 237 -10.35 42.08 -35.44
CA HIS A 237 -9.58 42.70 -34.35
C HIS A 237 -9.21 41.71 -33.25
N PHE A 238 -9.97 40.62 -33.10
CA PHE A 238 -9.77 39.65 -32.03
C PHE A 238 -9.71 38.23 -32.56
N ARG A 239 -8.91 37.39 -31.91
CA ARG A 239 -8.76 35.98 -32.20
C ARG A 239 -8.74 35.16 -30.92
N ASP A 240 -9.45 34.03 -30.96
CA ASP A 240 -9.32 32.99 -29.94
C ASP A 240 -7.92 32.38 -29.98
N LEU A 241 -7.23 32.41 -28.84
CA LEU A 241 -5.91 31.81 -28.66
C LEU A 241 -5.97 30.43 -27.98
N ASP A 242 -7.16 29.99 -27.55
CA ASP A 242 -7.39 28.82 -26.69
C ASP A 242 -6.48 28.80 -25.46
N MET A 243 -6.30 29.98 -24.86
CA MET A 243 -5.32 30.20 -23.81
C MET A 243 -5.98 30.73 -22.55
N THR A 244 -5.69 30.09 -21.43
CA THR A 244 -6.17 30.50 -20.11
C THR A 244 -5.06 30.52 -19.07
N TYR A 245 -5.20 31.40 -18.07
CA TYR A 245 -4.26 31.51 -16.95
C TYR A 245 -4.97 31.35 -15.61
N MET A 246 -4.45 30.47 -14.77
CA MET A 246 -4.89 30.37 -13.38
C MET A 246 -4.05 31.32 -12.51
N PRO A 247 -4.67 32.15 -11.66
CA PRO A 247 -3.98 32.95 -10.68
C PRO A 247 -3.38 32.09 -9.58
N GLU A 248 -2.28 32.58 -9.01
CA GLU A 248 -1.56 31.94 -7.91
C GLU A 248 -2.44 31.75 -6.65
N GLY A 249 -3.32 32.72 -6.37
CA GLY A 249 -4.25 32.66 -5.25
C GLY A 249 -5.20 31.45 -5.32
N SER A 250 -5.68 31.11 -6.52
CA SER A 250 -6.53 29.93 -6.73
C SER A 250 -5.78 28.62 -6.47
N ALA A 251 -4.52 28.54 -6.90
CA ALA A 251 -3.67 27.37 -6.62
C ALA A 251 -3.43 27.19 -5.11
N SER A 252 -3.17 28.30 -4.41
CA SER A 252 -3.00 28.29 -2.95
C SER A 252 -4.28 27.88 -2.21
N ALA A 253 -5.43 28.41 -2.64
CA ALA A 253 -6.73 28.07 -2.07
C ALA A 253 -7.10 26.59 -2.30
N LEU A 254 -6.77 26.04 -3.47
CA LEU A 254 -7.00 24.62 -3.78
C LEU A 254 -6.32 23.69 -2.77
N MET A 255 -5.10 24.01 -2.32
CA MET A 255 -4.40 23.20 -1.32
C MET A 255 -5.11 23.16 0.04
N THR A 256 -5.95 24.16 0.33
CA THR A 256 -6.74 24.24 1.56
C THR A 256 -8.10 23.54 1.40
N VAL A 257 -8.73 23.68 0.23
CA VAL A 257 -10.08 23.18 -0.03
C VAL A 257 -10.10 21.71 -0.49
N ALA A 258 -9.11 21.27 -1.27
CA ALA A 258 -9.07 19.90 -1.79
C ALA A 258 -9.12 18.81 -0.70
N PRO A 259 -8.42 18.94 0.45
CA PRO A 259 -8.55 17.98 1.54
C PRO A 259 -9.97 17.90 2.11
N LEU A 260 -10.70 19.03 2.19
CA LEU A 260 -12.09 19.06 2.66
C LEU A 260 -13.00 18.30 1.71
N VAL A 261 -12.91 18.60 0.41
CA VAL A 261 -13.67 17.91 -0.63
C VAL A 261 -13.38 16.41 -0.60
N ASN A 262 -12.11 16.02 -0.49
CA ASN A 262 -11.73 14.61 -0.41
C ASN A 262 -12.28 13.91 0.85
N ALA A 263 -12.35 14.62 1.97
CA ALA A 263 -12.86 14.07 3.22
C ALA A 263 -14.38 13.87 3.24
N THR A 264 -15.14 14.50 2.33
CA THR A 264 -16.56 14.19 2.14
C THR A 264 -16.79 12.76 1.66
N GLY A 265 -15.79 12.11 1.07
CA GLY A 265 -15.89 10.75 0.52
C GLY A 265 -16.69 10.65 -0.80
N LYS A 266 -17.18 11.79 -1.33
CA LYS A 266 -17.98 11.84 -2.55
C LYS A 266 -17.11 11.80 -3.80
N HIS A 267 -17.68 11.37 -4.93
CA HIS A 267 -17.01 11.52 -6.22
C HIS A 267 -16.85 13.01 -6.53
N TYR A 268 -15.62 13.44 -6.82
CA TYR A 268 -15.33 14.80 -7.21
C TYR A 268 -14.47 14.86 -8.46
N GLN A 269 -14.67 15.93 -9.24
CA GLN A 269 -13.85 16.24 -10.41
C GLN A 269 -13.49 17.72 -10.40
N ALA A 270 -12.38 18.08 -11.05
CA ALA A 270 -11.95 19.46 -11.18
C ALA A 270 -12.07 19.93 -12.64
N LYS A 271 -12.56 21.16 -12.84
CA LYS A 271 -12.70 21.76 -14.17
C LYS A 271 -12.36 23.25 -14.12
N MET A 272 -11.76 23.75 -15.20
CA MET A 272 -11.54 25.18 -15.35
C MET A 272 -12.87 25.91 -15.62
N MET A 273 -13.07 27.08 -15.03
CA MET A 273 -14.31 27.87 -15.18
C MET A 273 -14.62 28.17 -16.65
N SER A 274 -13.60 28.47 -17.46
CA SER A 274 -13.73 28.70 -18.90
C SER A 274 -14.31 27.51 -19.69
N ARG A 275 -14.36 26.32 -19.09
CA ARG A 275 -14.86 25.08 -19.71
C ARG A 275 -16.17 24.58 -19.09
N VAL A 276 -16.65 25.19 -18.01
CA VAL A 276 -17.88 24.77 -17.32
C VAL A 276 -19.08 24.95 -18.25
N ILE A 277 -19.95 23.93 -18.31
CA ILE A 277 -21.16 23.94 -19.12
C ILE A 277 -22.41 23.88 -18.23
N THR A 278 -23.58 24.22 -18.77
CA THR A 278 -24.83 24.25 -17.99
C THR A 278 -25.20 22.90 -17.36
N ALA A 279 -24.85 21.78 -18.00
CA ALA A 279 -25.09 20.45 -17.44
C ALA A 279 -24.31 20.23 -16.13
N ASP A 280 -23.07 20.74 -16.08
CA ASP A 280 -22.24 20.67 -14.88
C ASP A 280 -22.91 21.33 -13.68
N LEU A 281 -23.57 22.48 -13.90
CA LEU A 281 -24.25 23.25 -12.86
C LEU A 281 -25.51 22.57 -12.32
N ARG A 282 -26.11 21.69 -13.11
CA ARG A 282 -27.34 20.97 -12.76
C ARG A 282 -27.04 19.70 -11.98
N ASP A 283 -25.98 18.99 -12.40
CA ASP A 283 -25.75 17.61 -11.99
C ASP A 283 -24.76 17.49 -10.81
N ASN A 284 -24.17 18.60 -10.35
CA ASN A 284 -23.13 18.61 -9.32
C ASN A 284 -23.33 19.70 -8.27
N HIS A 285 -22.84 19.46 -7.05
CA HIS A 285 -22.50 20.52 -6.11
C HIS A 285 -21.30 21.29 -6.64
N ILE A 286 -21.38 22.63 -6.67
CA ILE A 286 -20.32 23.48 -7.19
C ILE A 286 -19.53 24.06 -6.04
N VAL A 287 -18.23 23.79 -6.01
CA VAL A 287 -17.27 24.50 -5.17
C VAL A 287 -16.38 25.32 -6.10
N ASP A 288 -16.61 26.63 -6.16
CA ASP A 288 -15.83 27.54 -7.01
C ASP A 288 -14.67 28.16 -6.21
N ILE A 289 -13.46 28.03 -6.76
CA ILE A 289 -12.22 28.62 -6.23
C ILE A 289 -11.74 29.70 -7.20
N TRP A 290 -12.17 30.93 -6.93
CA TRP A 290 -11.87 32.05 -7.81
C TRP A 290 -11.81 33.39 -7.10
N TYR A 291 -11.29 34.40 -7.79
CA TYR A 291 -11.45 35.78 -7.38
C TYR A 291 -12.85 36.28 -7.72
N ILE A 292 -13.32 37.29 -6.96
CA ILE A 292 -14.61 37.91 -7.23
C ILE A 292 -14.70 38.43 -8.67
N SER A 293 -13.57 38.87 -9.23
CA SER A 293 -13.50 39.50 -10.55
C SER A 293 -13.78 38.62 -11.75
N GLY A 294 -13.91 37.31 -11.60
CA GLY A 294 -14.53 36.50 -12.65
C GLY A 294 -15.59 35.55 -12.15
N LEU A 295 -16.19 35.82 -10.99
CA LEU A 295 -17.46 35.21 -10.65
C LEU A 295 -18.53 35.72 -11.62
N ASN A 296 -19.29 34.80 -12.19
CA ASN A 296 -20.42 35.15 -13.03
C ASN A 296 -21.60 35.65 -12.16
N ASN A 297 -22.36 36.62 -12.67
CA ASN A 297 -23.60 37.12 -12.05
C ASN A 297 -24.60 36.00 -11.70
N LEU A 298 -24.54 34.88 -12.41
CA LEU A 298 -25.38 33.70 -12.12
C LEU A 298 -25.24 33.21 -10.67
N PHE A 299 -24.07 33.34 -10.06
CA PHE A 299 -23.84 32.90 -8.67
C PHE A 299 -24.45 33.84 -7.63
N PHE A 300 -24.77 35.08 -8.01
CA PHE A 300 -25.38 36.08 -7.13
C PHE A 300 -26.91 36.12 -7.21
N ALA A 301 -27.51 35.49 -8.22
CA ALA A 301 -28.95 35.60 -8.49
C ALA A 301 -29.82 35.11 -7.31
N THR A 302 -29.34 34.11 -6.56
CA THR A 302 -30.06 33.50 -5.44
C THR A 302 -29.51 33.89 -4.07
N SER A 303 -28.43 34.67 -3.99
CA SER A 303 -27.79 35.04 -2.73
C SER A 303 -28.17 36.45 -2.28
N SER A 304 -27.91 36.82 -1.01
CA SER A 304 -28.07 38.22 -0.56
C SER A 304 -26.99 39.13 -1.14
N PHE A 305 -25.92 38.57 -1.69
CA PHE A 305 -24.78 39.30 -2.21
C PHE A 305 -25.00 39.79 -3.65
N LEU A 306 -24.36 40.91 -3.99
CA LEU A 306 -24.29 41.48 -5.33
C LEU A 306 -22.84 41.84 -5.65
N PRO A 307 -22.41 41.73 -6.91
CA PRO A 307 -21.13 42.30 -7.32
C PRO A 307 -21.15 43.83 -7.18
N GLY A 308 -20.05 44.41 -6.72
CA GLY A 308 -19.84 45.86 -6.71
C GLY A 308 -19.37 46.41 -8.06
N ASN A 309 -18.81 47.61 -8.06
CA ASN A 309 -18.50 48.33 -9.31
C ASN A 309 -17.11 48.03 -9.86
N THR A 310 -16.19 47.53 -9.03
CA THR A 310 -14.76 47.42 -9.36
C THR A 310 -14.32 45.99 -9.67
N PHE A 311 -15.25 45.05 -9.93
CA PHE A 311 -15.01 43.60 -10.07
C PHE A 311 -14.37 42.92 -8.84
N ASP A 312 -13.91 43.68 -7.86
CA ASP A 312 -13.24 43.20 -6.65
C ASP A 312 -14.08 43.47 -5.39
N GLU A 313 -15.35 43.82 -5.58
CA GLU A 313 -16.28 44.19 -4.53
C GLU A 313 -17.47 43.24 -4.47
N VAL A 314 -17.93 42.95 -3.25
CA VAL A 314 -19.19 42.26 -3.01
C VAL A 314 -20.00 43.10 -2.01
N TYR A 315 -21.23 43.43 -2.39
CA TYR A 315 -22.19 44.12 -1.55
C TYR A 315 -23.19 43.13 -0.96
N ASP A 316 -23.34 43.09 0.36
CA ASP A 316 -24.38 42.30 1.01
C ASP A 316 -25.65 43.13 1.18
N ARG A 317 -26.73 42.72 0.50
CA ARG A 317 -28.03 43.39 0.60
C ARG A 317 -28.69 43.23 1.98
N ALA A 318 -28.36 42.17 2.72
CA ALA A 318 -28.98 41.90 4.01
C ALA A 318 -28.43 42.83 5.10
N THR A 319 -27.11 43.04 5.13
CA THR A 319 -26.44 43.87 6.14
C THR A 319 -26.14 45.29 5.66
N GLY A 320 -26.16 45.52 4.34
CA GLY A 320 -25.74 46.78 3.71
C GLY A 320 -24.23 47.00 3.69
N GLN A 321 -23.43 45.97 4.01
CA GLN A 321 -21.97 46.07 4.04
C GLN A 321 -21.37 45.85 2.65
N LEU A 322 -20.33 46.64 2.34
CA LEU A 322 -19.47 46.46 1.17
C LEU A 322 -18.17 45.78 1.60
N TYR A 323 -17.86 44.67 0.95
CA TYR A 323 -16.61 43.95 1.10
C TYR A 323 -15.74 44.18 -0.12
N THR A 324 -14.46 44.47 0.09
CA THR A 324 -13.49 44.70 -1.00
C THR A 324 -12.36 43.69 -0.88
N SER A 325 -12.00 43.09 -2.01
CA SER A 325 -10.88 42.16 -2.12
C SER A 325 -9.56 42.86 -1.82
N THR A 326 -8.68 42.18 -1.09
CA THR A 326 -7.29 42.61 -0.90
C THR A 326 -6.39 42.23 -2.08
N ALA A 327 -6.88 41.40 -3.00
CA ALA A 327 -6.15 40.91 -4.17
C ALA A 327 -6.50 41.67 -5.47
N GLY A 328 -7.27 42.76 -5.37
CA GLY A 328 -7.82 43.49 -6.50
C GLY A 328 -6.83 44.37 -7.28
N LEU A 329 -7.24 44.76 -8.48
CA LEU A 329 -6.47 45.71 -9.30
C LEU A 329 -6.41 47.08 -8.60
N PRO A 330 -5.26 47.77 -8.58
CA PRO A 330 -5.16 49.08 -7.96
C PRO A 330 -6.09 50.07 -8.66
N GLU A 331 -6.78 50.90 -7.89
CA GLU A 331 -7.55 52.00 -8.43
C GLU A 331 -6.64 52.99 -9.16
N ARG A 332 -7.20 53.74 -10.11
CA ARG A 332 -6.47 54.69 -10.94
C ARG A 332 -5.87 55.80 -10.06
N GLY A 333 -4.59 55.66 -9.70
CA GLY A 333 -3.86 56.58 -8.83
C GLY A 333 -3.24 55.94 -7.59
N GLU A 334 -3.53 54.67 -7.28
CA GLU A 334 -2.89 53.94 -6.18
C GLU A 334 -1.72 53.05 -6.68
N PRO A 335 -0.60 52.97 -5.95
CA PRO A 335 0.49 52.06 -6.28
C PRO A 335 0.08 50.60 -6.02
N LEU A 336 0.64 49.68 -6.82
CA LEU A 336 0.63 48.23 -6.57
C LEU A 336 1.24 47.95 -5.19
N SER A 337 0.43 47.77 -4.17
CA SER A 337 0.89 47.34 -2.84
C SER A 337 0.39 45.92 -2.59
N SER A 338 1.33 44.97 -2.49
CA SER A 338 1.08 43.60 -2.02
C SER A 338 0.76 43.53 -0.52
N SER A 339 0.56 44.66 0.15
CA SER A 339 0.24 44.77 1.56
C SER A 339 -0.59 46.03 1.82
N ARG A 340 -1.92 45.95 1.70
CA ARG A 340 -2.78 46.96 2.30
C ARG A 340 -2.75 46.76 3.83
N PRO A 341 -2.38 47.77 4.63
CA PRO A 341 -2.46 47.66 6.08
C PRO A 341 -3.93 47.59 6.51
N VAL A 342 -4.22 46.66 7.41
CA VAL A 342 -5.51 46.48 8.06
C VAL A 342 -5.99 47.83 8.62
N PRO A 343 -7.20 48.31 8.31
CA PRO A 343 -7.68 49.56 8.85
C PRO A 343 -7.88 49.41 10.37
N VAL A 344 -7.05 50.14 11.12
CA VAL A 344 -7.26 50.35 12.55
C VAL A 344 -8.49 51.25 12.69
N LEU A 345 -9.55 50.71 13.30
CA LEU A 345 -10.73 51.44 13.76
C LEU A 345 -10.30 52.69 14.53
N LYS A 346 -10.76 53.86 14.08
CA LYS A 346 -10.87 55.03 14.95
C LYS A 346 -12.34 55.18 15.33
N VAL A 347 -12.53 55.28 16.65
CA VAL A 347 -13.77 55.38 17.44
C VAL A 347 -14.72 56.44 16.90
#